data_AF-H0EFK4-F1
#
_entry.id   AF-H0EFK4-F1
#
_cell.length_a   1.000
_cell.length_b   1.000
_cell.length_c   1.000
_cell.angle_alpha   90.00
_cell.angle_beta   90.00
_cell.angle_gamma   90.00
#
_symmetry.space_group_name_H-M   'P 1'
#
loop_
_entity.id
_entity.type
_entity.pdbx_description
1 polymer ?
#
loop_
_entity_poly.entity_id
_entity_poly.type
_entity_poly.pdbx_seq_one_letter_code
_entity_poly.pdbx_strand_id
1 'polypeptide(L)'
;MEVGSWTALLEEDALLGKTAIIANEAVIGKDCHLEPGSLISYNVKISNGTNVRAGTRLTRGNRKQEDGTKSDAPSDPSLVGQGGFGHAFEDPDEFSDDESSAFHSNMVYSTAHLNISSESISTVSSEISTSSPTTSRSRLSSFASDDADGGNNENFHHDAVEGLLGTLRENGDFDSAKLEFMGLRLSNNATDQQIRRAIAVAFTKRISQLVENDKLEASKAAAQAFGVSGADRFIKNVAIGDEGLEDDQVDFIYRLQKDLVHRNNGAVILAAISQRLYQMEILEEEAFERWWTECEGLEDEDEGMKKVREKTAVFIEWLRQAESESESGEEDSD
;
A
#
# COMPACT_ATOMS: atom_id res chain seq x y z
N MET A 1 -19.94 22.83 36.92
CA MET A 1 -19.84 21.78 35.88
C MET A 1 -20.02 22.47 34.55
N GLU A 2 -18.92 23.00 34.00
CA GLU A 2 -18.93 23.57 32.66
C GLU A 2 -18.68 22.45 31.67
N VAL A 3 -19.60 22.31 30.72
CA VAL A 3 -19.53 21.39 29.61
C VAL A 3 -18.49 21.97 28.65
N GLY A 4 -17.30 21.36 28.58
CA GLY A 4 -16.23 21.78 27.69
C GLY A 4 -16.69 21.68 26.23
N SER A 5 -16.94 22.84 25.62
CA SER A 5 -17.25 22.96 24.19
C SER A 5 -15.97 22.78 23.40
N TRP A 6 -15.80 21.60 22.81
CA TRP A 6 -14.75 21.31 21.85
C TRP A 6 -15.16 21.87 20.48
N THR A 7 -14.82 23.13 20.19
CA THR A 7 -15.17 23.77 18.90
C THR A 7 -14.04 24.68 18.44
N ALA A 8 -13.47 24.38 17.26
CA ALA A 8 -12.62 25.32 16.53
C ALA A 8 -13.42 26.58 16.16
N LEU A 9 -12.75 27.74 16.10
CA LEU A 9 -13.38 29.02 15.78
C LEU A 9 -13.10 29.37 14.32
N LEU A 10 -14.14 29.33 13.50
CA LEU A 10 -14.16 29.80 12.11
C LEU A 10 -14.85 31.16 12.08
N GLU A 11 -14.12 32.21 11.70
CA GLU A 11 -14.70 33.54 11.50
C GLU A 11 -15.43 33.63 10.14
N GLU A 12 -16.25 34.66 9.97
CA GLU A 12 -17.14 34.85 8.81
C GLU A 12 -16.43 34.69 7.45
N ASP A 13 -17.10 34.03 6.50
CA ASP A 13 -16.68 33.81 5.10
C ASP A 13 -15.41 32.96 4.88
N ALA A 14 -14.98 32.16 5.87
CA ALA A 14 -13.91 31.18 5.66
C ALA A 14 -14.37 30.01 4.75
N LEU A 15 -13.61 29.73 3.68
CA LEU A 15 -13.84 28.64 2.74
C LEU A 15 -12.98 27.42 3.10
N LEU A 16 -13.64 26.27 3.32
CA LEU A 16 -13.00 25.01 3.67
C LEU A 16 -12.94 24.06 2.47
N GLY A 17 -11.73 23.71 2.05
CA GLY A 17 -11.46 22.71 1.05
C GLY A 17 -11.89 21.31 1.50
N LYS A 18 -12.32 20.49 0.55
CA LYS A 18 -12.63 19.07 0.79
C LYS A 18 -11.40 18.41 1.43
N THR A 19 -11.60 17.59 2.47
CA THR A 19 -10.53 16.90 3.25
C THR A 19 -9.59 17.77 4.10
N ALA A 20 -9.87 19.06 4.29
CA ALA A 20 -9.14 19.86 5.27
C ALA A 20 -9.46 19.39 6.72
N ILE A 21 -8.44 19.32 7.58
CA ILE A 21 -8.55 18.91 8.98
C ILE A 21 -8.15 20.07 9.87
N ILE A 22 -9.03 20.44 10.80
CA ILE A 22 -8.80 21.53 11.76
C ILE A 22 -8.88 20.95 13.17
N ALA A 23 -7.78 21.05 13.90
CA ALA A 23 -7.69 20.60 15.28
C ALA A 23 -8.29 21.62 16.25
N ASN A 24 -8.42 21.21 17.51
CA ASN A 24 -9.08 22.03 18.53
C ASN A 24 -8.32 23.33 18.81
N GLU A 25 -9.08 24.38 19.14
CA GLU A 25 -8.57 25.71 19.49
C GLU A 25 -7.80 26.42 18.37
N ALA A 26 -7.87 25.90 17.14
CA ALA A 26 -7.44 26.65 15.97
C ALA A 26 -8.42 27.81 15.68
N VAL A 27 -7.86 28.94 15.22
CA VAL A 27 -8.61 30.16 14.89
C VAL A 27 -8.35 30.50 13.43
N ILE A 28 -9.41 30.47 12.62
CA ILE A 28 -9.34 30.84 11.20
C ILE A 28 -9.99 32.21 11.04
N GLY A 29 -9.20 33.18 10.59
CA GLY A 29 -9.65 34.55 10.35
C GLY A 29 -10.68 34.65 9.21
N LYS A 30 -11.26 35.83 9.04
CA LYS A 30 -12.25 36.12 8.00
C LYS A 30 -11.68 36.02 6.59
N ASP A 31 -12.51 35.60 5.63
CA ASP A 31 -12.13 35.54 4.20
C ASP A 31 -10.86 34.69 3.94
N CYS A 32 -10.65 33.67 4.78
CA CYS A 32 -9.57 32.70 4.56
C CYS A 32 -9.99 31.62 3.58
N HIS A 33 -9.06 31.15 2.76
CA HIS A 33 -9.27 30.00 1.89
C HIS A 33 -8.33 28.87 2.33
N LEU A 34 -8.89 27.74 2.75
CA LEU A 34 -8.12 26.54 3.06
C LEU A 34 -8.30 25.56 1.91
N GLU A 35 -7.24 25.32 1.14
CA GLU A 35 -7.32 24.37 0.04
C GLU A 35 -7.37 22.90 0.55
N PRO A 36 -7.82 21.96 -0.30
CA PRO A 36 -7.97 20.55 0.06
C PRO A 36 -6.75 19.91 0.73
N GLY A 37 -7.00 19.04 1.71
CA GLY A 37 -5.96 18.34 2.49
C GLY A 37 -5.20 19.19 3.51
N SER A 38 -5.37 20.51 3.57
CA SER A 38 -4.71 21.33 4.59
C SER A 38 -4.98 20.83 6.02
N LEU A 39 -3.93 20.75 6.84
CA LEU A 39 -3.98 20.24 8.22
C LEU A 39 -3.55 21.34 9.18
N ILE A 40 -4.51 21.84 9.97
CA ILE A 40 -4.30 22.90 10.94
C ILE A 40 -4.28 22.28 12.33
N SER A 41 -3.11 22.24 12.95
CA SER A 41 -2.93 21.66 14.29
C SER A 41 -3.45 22.59 15.39
N TYR A 42 -3.40 22.08 16.63
CA TYR A 42 -3.97 22.74 17.80
C TYR A 42 -3.39 24.13 18.00
N ASN A 43 -4.25 25.07 18.43
CA ASN A 43 -3.87 26.44 18.80
C ASN A 43 -3.24 27.28 17.67
N VAL A 44 -3.28 26.83 16.41
CA VAL A 44 -2.81 27.60 15.25
C VAL A 44 -3.81 28.73 14.94
N LYS A 45 -3.29 29.91 14.64
CA LYS A 45 -4.09 31.08 14.23
C LYS A 45 -3.73 31.51 12.82
N ILE A 46 -4.72 31.57 11.94
CA ILE A 46 -4.58 32.07 10.57
C ILE A 46 -5.25 33.45 10.51
N SER A 47 -4.51 34.45 10.02
CA SER A 47 -5.00 35.82 9.86
C SER A 47 -5.97 35.96 8.70
N ASN A 48 -6.82 36.98 8.76
CA ASN A 48 -7.83 37.26 7.74
C ASN A 48 -7.25 37.38 6.33
N GLY A 49 -7.99 36.91 5.32
CA GLY A 49 -7.60 37.00 3.91
C GLY A 49 -6.46 36.06 3.50
N THR A 50 -6.10 35.09 4.34
CA THR A 50 -4.97 34.18 4.06
C THR A 50 -5.44 32.96 3.27
N ASN A 51 -4.72 32.64 2.18
CA ASN A 51 -4.90 31.38 1.46
C ASN A 51 -3.85 30.35 1.91
N VAL A 52 -4.31 29.23 2.45
CA VAL A 52 -3.48 28.08 2.82
C VAL A 52 -3.54 27.06 1.69
N ARG A 53 -2.38 26.79 1.09
CA ARG A 53 -2.25 25.88 -0.04
C ARG A 53 -2.63 24.44 0.29
N ALA A 54 -3.03 23.69 -0.72
CA ALA A 54 -3.37 22.28 -0.60
C ALA A 54 -2.22 21.50 0.04
N GLY A 55 -2.55 20.57 0.94
CA GLY A 55 -1.53 19.73 1.61
C GLY A 55 -0.71 20.40 2.71
N THR A 56 -0.85 21.71 2.95
CA THR A 56 -0.06 22.43 3.96
C THR A 56 -0.37 21.92 5.37
N ARG A 57 0.67 21.57 6.14
CA ARG A 57 0.58 21.16 7.55
C ARG A 57 1.07 22.29 8.45
N LEU A 58 0.21 22.84 9.29
CA LEU A 58 0.54 23.96 10.18
C LEU A 58 0.51 23.52 11.64
N THR A 59 1.55 23.87 12.39
CA THR A 59 1.70 23.51 13.80
C THR A 59 2.21 24.66 14.65
N ARG A 60 2.00 24.52 15.96
CA ARG A 60 2.69 25.29 17.02
C ARG A 60 3.62 24.43 17.86
N GLY A 61 3.81 23.17 17.49
CA GLY A 61 4.70 22.26 18.19
C GLY A 61 6.14 22.76 18.21
N ASN A 62 6.87 22.44 19.27
CA ASN A 62 8.25 22.87 19.43
C ASN A 62 9.15 22.17 18.42
N ARG A 63 10.09 22.90 17.82
CA ARG A 63 11.15 22.31 17.00
C ARG A 63 12.19 21.67 17.92
N LYS A 64 12.57 20.43 17.64
CA LYS A 64 13.64 19.74 18.35
C LYS A 64 14.97 20.25 17.79
N GLN A 65 15.76 20.94 18.61
CA GLN A 65 17.11 21.34 18.21
C GLN A 65 18.05 20.12 18.22
N GLU A 66 19.19 20.20 17.54
CA GLU A 66 20.21 19.14 17.48
C GLU A 66 20.69 18.69 18.89
N ASP A 67 20.62 19.57 19.88
CA ASP A 67 20.95 19.29 21.30
C ASP A 67 19.79 18.66 22.10
N GLY A 68 18.70 18.25 21.43
CA GLY A 68 17.54 17.63 22.07
C GLY A 68 16.66 18.59 22.88
N THR A 69 16.99 19.88 22.93
CA THR A 69 16.21 20.92 23.60
C THR A 69 15.01 21.35 22.73
N LYS A 70 13.85 21.56 23.37
CA LYS A 70 12.63 22.03 22.70
C LYS A 70 12.53 23.54 22.84
N SER A 71 12.59 24.27 21.73
CA SER A 71 12.32 25.71 21.71
C SER A 71 11.02 26.00 20.95
N ASP A 72 10.30 27.03 21.38
CA ASP A 72 9.15 27.54 20.62
C ASP A 72 9.64 28.04 19.26
N ALA A 73 9.08 27.48 18.20
CA ALA A 73 9.40 27.90 16.84
C ALA A 73 8.70 29.23 16.52
N PRO A 74 9.40 30.17 15.85
CA PRO A 74 8.78 31.43 15.43
C PRO A 74 7.64 31.15 14.44
N SER A 75 6.60 31.97 14.49
CA SER A 75 5.51 31.89 13.52
C SER A 75 5.97 32.39 12.15
N ASP A 76 5.44 31.79 11.09
CA ASP A 76 5.75 32.15 9.70
C ASP A 76 4.60 32.96 9.08
N PRO A 77 4.72 34.31 9.01
CA PRO A 77 3.66 35.16 8.49
C PRO A 77 3.34 34.93 7.01
N SER A 78 4.20 34.25 6.26
CA SER A 78 3.94 33.90 4.86
C SER A 78 2.91 32.78 4.71
N LEU A 79 2.79 31.92 5.73
CA LEU A 79 1.87 30.79 5.76
C LEU A 79 0.60 31.08 6.54
N VAL A 80 0.70 31.83 7.65
CA VAL A 80 -0.44 32.13 8.54
C VAL A 80 -0.95 33.57 8.43
N GLY A 81 -0.35 34.39 7.58
CA GLY A 81 -0.70 35.81 7.40
C GLY A 81 -0.14 36.73 8.50
N GLN A 82 -0.20 38.05 8.26
CA GLN A 82 0.30 39.05 9.23
C GLN A 82 -0.52 38.98 10.53
N GLY A 83 0.13 38.57 11.63
CA GLY A 83 -0.51 38.41 12.96
C GLY A 83 -1.06 37.01 13.26
N GLY A 84 -0.85 36.04 12.36
CA GLY A 84 -1.13 34.64 12.60
C GLY A 84 -0.07 33.98 13.50
N PHE A 85 -0.40 32.82 14.05
CA PHE A 85 0.48 32.03 14.91
C PHE A 85 0.55 30.58 14.44
N GLY A 86 1.71 30.15 13.94
CA GLY A 86 1.95 28.82 13.42
C GLY A 86 3.10 28.80 12.43
N HIS A 87 3.66 27.63 12.17
CA HIS A 87 4.69 27.38 11.17
C HIS A 87 4.43 26.03 10.48
N ALA A 88 5.11 25.77 9.36
CA ALA A 88 5.03 24.49 8.67
C ALA A 88 5.50 23.35 9.60
N PHE A 89 4.74 22.26 9.66
CA PHE A 89 5.21 21.04 10.30
C PHE A 89 6.25 20.38 9.40
N GLU A 90 7.49 20.33 9.88
CA GLU A 90 8.57 19.54 9.29
C GLU A 90 8.67 18.25 10.10
N ASP A 91 8.58 17.10 9.43
CA ASP A 91 8.78 15.83 10.11
C ASP A 91 10.29 15.62 10.30
N PRO A 92 10.79 15.44 11.53
CA PRO A 92 12.22 15.22 11.76
C PRO A 92 12.77 13.97 11.06
N ASP A 93 11.90 13.04 10.64
CA ASP A 93 12.27 11.84 9.89
C ASP A 93 12.24 12.07 8.36
N GLU A 94 11.79 13.25 7.87
CA GLU A 94 11.73 13.63 6.45
C GLU A 94 13.11 13.95 5.85
N PHE A 95 14.09 14.28 6.71
CA PHE A 95 15.49 14.51 6.34
C PHE A 95 16.42 13.36 6.74
N SER A 96 15.88 12.22 7.16
CA SER A 96 16.70 11.02 7.21
C SER A 96 17.01 10.61 5.77
N ASP A 97 18.25 10.23 5.45
CA ASP A 97 18.69 9.72 4.12
C ASP A 97 17.92 8.45 3.66
N ASP A 98 16.87 8.05 4.37
CA ASP A 98 15.93 7.00 3.98
C ASP A 98 14.81 7.64 3.14
N GLU A 99 14.99 7.69 1.81
CA GLU A 99 14.01 8.22 0.83
C GLU A 99 12.59 7.65 0.97
N SER A 100 12.43 6.55 1.72
CA SER A 100 11.17 5.92 2.11
C SER A 100 10.24 6.82 2.94
N SER A 101 10.76 7.68 3.83
CA SER A 101 9.95 8.46 4.78
C SER A 101 9.26 9.68 4.13
N ALA A 102 9.98 10.41 3.27
CA ALA A 102 9.44 11.52 2.48
C ALA A 102 8.38 11.02 1.48
N PHE A 103 8.60 9.85 0.87
CA PHE A 103 7.66 9.23 -0.07
C PHE A 103 6.34 8.82 0.62
N HIS A 104 6.41 8.27 1.84
CA HIS A 104 5.23 7.89 2.63
C HIS A 104 4.31 9.08 2.95
N SER A 105 4.88 10.24 3.28
CA SER A 105 4.11 11.45 3.63
C SER A 105 3.38 12.05 2.44
N ASN A 106 3.98 12.06 1.25
CA ASN A 106 3.36 12.56 0.02
C ASN A 106 2.30 11.60 -0.53
N MET A 107 2.53 10.28 -0.43
CA MET A 107 1.60 9.26 -0.94
C MET A 107 0.32 9.11 -0.11
N VAL A 108 0.41 9.20 1.23
CA VAL A 108 -0.77 9.22 2.13
C VAL A 108 -1.68 10.42 1.84
N TYR A 109 -1.10 11.53 1.37
CA TYR A 109 -1.82 12.74 1.04
C TYR A 109 -2.44 12.73 -0.35
N SER A 110 -1.71 12.22 -1.34
CA SER A 110 -2.27 11.97 -2.68
C SER A 110 -3.49 11.05 -2.61
N THR A 111 -3.51 10.10 -1.67
CA THR A 111 -4.63 9.15 -1.46
C THR A 111 -5.72 9.64 -0.49
N ALA A 112 -5.60 10.81 0.12
CA ALA A 112 -6.59 11.32 1.08
C ALA A 112 -7.98 11.56 0.46
N HIS A 113 -8.07 11.75 -0.87
CA HIS A 113 -9.34 11.83 -1.59
C HIS A 113 -10.03 10.46 -1.81
N LEU A 114 -9.35 9.36 -1.47
CA LEU A 114 -9.85 7.98 -1.55
C LEU A 114 -10.48 7.50 -0.22
N ASN A 115 -10.78 8.41 0.71
CA ASN A 115 -11.51 8.10 1.94
C ASN A 115 -12.94 7.60 1.63
N ILE A 116 -13.04 6.31 1.31
CA ILE A 116 -14.29 5.59 1.12
C ILE A 116 -14.73 5.12 2.51
N SER A 117 -15.61 5.88 3.14
CA SER A 117 -16.26 5.49 4.39
C SER A 117 -16.96 4.13 4.24
N SER A 118 -16.74 3.22 5.19
CA SER A 118 -17.35 1.89 5.29
C SER A 118 -18.84 1.92 5.72
N GLU A 119 -19.47 3.08 5.74
CA GLU A 119 -20.86 3.25 6.17
C GLU A 119 -21.84 3.13 4.99
N SER A 120 -21.94 1.95 4.36
CA SER A 120 -23.09 1.57 3.50
C SER A 120 -23.03 0.11 3.05
N ILE A 121 -22.85 -0.86 3.96
CA ILE A 121 -23.22 -2.25 3.67
C ILE A 121 -23.91 -2.85 4.89
N SER A 122 -25.18 -2.52 5.07
CA SER A 122 -26.12 -3.30 5.87
C SER A 122 -27.54 -2.92 5.47
N THR A 123 -28.14 -3.71 4.57
CA THR A 123 -29.57 -4.07 4.58
C THR A 123 -29.78 -5.22 3.59
N VAL A 124 -29.73 -6.46 4.06
CA VAL A 124 -30.69 -7.54 3.73
C VAL A 124 -30.52 -8.64 4.77
N SER A 125 -31.37 -8.63 5.79
CA SER A 125 -31.53 -9.74 6.73
C SER A 125 -32.76 -10.56 6.35
N SER A 126 -32.62 -11.88 6.55
CA SER A 126 -33.63 -12.93 6.75
C SER A 126 -34.59 -13.20 5.57
N GLU A 127 -34.85 -14.45 5.15
CA GLU A 127 -35.33 -15.58 5.95
C GLU A 127 -34.95 -16.93 5.28
N ILE A 128 -34.54 -17.96 6.05
CA ILE A 128 -35.09 -19.33 5.95
C ILE A 128 -34.62 -20.20 7.12
N SER A 129 -35.53 -21.08 7.53
CA SER A 129 -35.68 -21.73 8.83
C SER A 129 -34.72 -22.88 9.16
N THR A 130 -34.57 -23.02 10.48
CA THR A 130 -34.20 -24.15 11.32
C THR A 130 -34.36 -25.58 10.76
N SER A 131 -33.27 -26.36 10.78
CA SER A 131 -33.29 -27.79 11.16
C SER A 131 -31.92 -28.23 11.71
N SER A 132 -31.94 -29.14 12.69
CA SER A 132 -30.85 -29.54 13.61
C SER A 132 -29.83 -30.54 13.01
N PRO A 133 -28.69 -30.82 13.69
CA PRO A 133 -27.40 -31.07 13.04
C PRO A 133 -27.14 -32.54 12.74
N THR A 134 -26.50 -32.82 11.61
CA THR A 134 -25.81 -34.09 11.37
C THR A 134 -24.39 -33.84 10.92
N THR A 135 -23.46 -34.29 11.73
CA THR A 135 -22.03 -34.38 11.45
C THR A 135 -21.79 -35.15 10.15
N SER A 136 -21.21 -34.50 9.15
CA SER A 136 -20.43 -35.16 8.10
C SER A 136 -19.46 -34.16 7.48
N ARG A 137 -18.17 -34.45 7.65
CA ARG A 137 -17.07 -33.77 6.98
C ARG A 137 -17.16 -34.10 5.49
N SER A 138 -17.29 -33.10 4.63
CA SER A 138 -16.97 -33.21 3.21
C SER A 138 -16.33 -31.91 2.75
N ARG A 139 -14.99 -31.96 2.72
CA ARG A 139 -14.13 -31.04 1.98
C ARG A 139 -14.31 -31.31 0.48
N LEU A 140 -13.96 -30.30 -0.33
CA LEU A 140 -13.61 -30.37 -1.76
C LEU A 140 -14.78 -30.38 -2.75
N SER A 141 -15.05 -29.21 -3.32
CA SER A 141 -15.38 -29.09 -4.74
C SER A 141 -15.08 -27.67 -5.21
N SER A 142 -14.17 -27.58 -6.20
CA SER A 142 -13.92 -26.48 -7.14
C SER A 142 -12.45 -26.05 -7.27
N PHE A 143 -11.54 -27.03 -7.34
CA PHE A 143 -10.21 -26.83 -7.92
C PHE A 143 -9.95 -27.96 -8.93
N ALA A 144 -10.56 -27.84 -10.11
CA ALA A 144 -10.27 -28.74 -11.22
C ALA A 144 -10.59 -27.99 -12.52
N SER A 145 -9.60 -27.22 -12.98
CA SER A 145 -9.43 -26.96 -14.40
C SER A 145 -7.92 -26.96 -14.68
N ASP A 146 -7.53 -27.98 -15.45
CA ASP A 146 -6.30 -28.14 -16.22
C ASP A 146 -4.96 -28.20 -15.45
N ASP A 147 -4.58 -29.41 -15.03
CA ASP A 147 -3.17 -29.85 -15.00
C ASP A 147 -3.11 -31.38 -14.86
N ALA A 148 -2.69 -32.07 -15.91
CA ALA A 148 -2.65 -33.54 -16.02
C ALA A 148 -1.47 -34.20 -15.25
N ASP A 149 -1.04 -33.63 -14.12
CA ASP A 149 0.04 -34.16 -13.25
C ASP A 149 -0.27 -33.98 -11.73
N GLY A 150 -1.55 -34.09 -11.36
CA GLY A 150 -2.11 -33.60 -10.09
C GLY A 150 -1.72 -34.33 -8.78
N GLY A 151 -0.82 -35.32 -8.80
CA GLY A 151 -0.46 -36.07 -7.58
C GLY A 151 0.75 -35.51 -6.83
N ASN A 152 1.85 -35.25 -7.55
CA ASN A 152 3.11 -34.80 -6.95
C ASN A 152 3.19 -33.27 -6.86
N ASN A 153 2.54 -32.59 -7.80
CA ASN A 153 2.49 -31.13 -7.91
C ASN A 153 1.74 -30.48 -6.74
N GLU A 154 0.61 -31.06 -6.31
CA GLU A 154 -0.17 -30.55 -5.17
C GLU A 154 0.58 -30.69 -3.84
N ASN A 155 1.28 -31.81 -3.63
CA ASN A 155 2.07 -32.05 -2.42
C ASN A 155 3.22 -31.04 -2.30
N PHE A 156 3.99 -30.84 -3.38
CA PHE A 156 5.03 -29.82 -3.42
C PHE A 156 4.48 -28.44 -3.07
N HIS A 157 3.41 -28.02 -3.75
CA HIS A 157 2.86 -26.69 -3.56
C HIS A 157 2.38 -26.47 -2.12
N HIS A 158 1.71 -27.45 -1.52
CA HIS A 158 1.25 -27.36 -0.13
C HIS A 158 2.42 -27.19 0.85
N ASP A 159 3.40 -28.10 0.78
CA ASP A 159 4.54 -28.11 1.69
C ASP A 159 5.42 -26.86 1.52
N ALA A 160 5.63 -26.44 0.27
CA ALA A 160 6.38 -25.24 -0.07
C ALA A 160 5.72 -23.97 0.49
N VAL A 161 4.41 -23.84 0.32
CA VAL A 161 3.66 -22.68 0.85
C VAL A 161 3.67 -22.66 2.38
N GLU A 162 3.45 -23.79 3.05
CA GLU A 162 3.44 -23.84 4.51
C GLU A 162 4.84 -23.56 5.10
N GLY A 163 5.91 -24.05 4.47
CA GLY A 163 7.29 -23.76 4.88
C GLY A 163 7.62 -22.26 4.80
N LEU A 164 7.40 -21.64 3.62
CA LEU A 164 7.65 -20.21 3.42
C LEU A 164 6.74 -19.33 4.32
N LEU A 165 5.48 -19.72 4.49
CA LEU A 165 4.56 -19.01 5.37
C LEU A 165 4.99 -19.11 6.84
N GLY A 166 5.57 -20.23 7.27
CA GLY A 166 6.19 -20.40 8.58
C GLY A 166 7.30 -19.37 8.79
N THR A 167 8.26 -19.30 7.86
CA THR A 167 9.35 -18.30 7.90
C THR A 167 8.81 -16.87 7.99
N LEU A 168 7.78 -16.53 7.19
CA LEU A 168 7.13 -15.22 7.19
C LEU A 168 6.37 -14.88 8.48
N ARG A 169 5.86 -15.89 9.20
CA ARG A 169 5.14 -15.70 10.47
C ARG A 169 6.10 -15.50 11.62
N GLU A 170 7.19 -16.23 11.62
CA GLU A 170 8.20 -16.22 12.67
C GLU A 170 9.23 -15.10 12.49
N ASN A 171 9.15 -14.31 11.41
CA ASN A 171 10.18 -13.37 10.99
C ASN A 171 11.57 -14.05 10.93
N GLY A 172 11.60 -15.25 10.34
CA GLY A 172 12.80 -16.05 10.18
C GLY A 172 13.75 -15.50 9.12
N ASP A 173 14.78 -16.30 8.80
CA ASP A 173 15.78 -15.97 7.79
C ASP A 173 15.51 -16.73 6.48
N PHE A 174 15.34 -15.98 5.39
CA PHE A 174 15.10 -16.56 4.06
C PHE A 174 16.34 -17.17 3.42
N ASP A 175 17.56 -16.88 3.88
CA ASP A 175 18.75 -17.56 3.38
C ASP A 175 18.77 -19.03 3.81
N SER A 176 18.39 -19.27 5.07
CA SER A 176 18.17 -20.61 5.61
C SER A 176 16.97 -21.29 4.93
N ALA A 177 15.83 -20.59 4.81
CA ALA A 177 14.63 -21.12 4.16
C ALA A 177 14.85 -21.46 2.68
N LYS A 178 15.72 -20.70 1.98
CA LYS A 178 16.09 -20.96 0.58
C LYS A 178 16.66 -22.36 0.40
N LEU A 179 17.52 -22.83 1.31
CA LEU A 179 18.14 -24.14 1.21
C LEU A 179 17.11 -25.27 1.34
N GLU A 180 16.20 -25.15 2.31
CA GLU A 180 15.12 -26.12 2.51
C GLU A 180 14.16 -26.13 1.32
N PHE A 181 13.72 -24.95 0.88
CA PHE A 181 12.81 -24.79 -0.24
C PHE A 181 13.40 -25.32 -1.55
N MET A 182 14.70 -25.11 -1.80
CA MET A 182 15.42 -25.68 -2.95
C MET A 182 15.59 -27.19 -2.85
N GLY A 183 15.81 -27.72 -1.64
CA GLY A 183 15.79 -29.17 -1.40
C GLY A 183 14.44 -29.78 -1.73
N LEU A 184 13.35 -29.13 -1.28
CA LEU A 184 11.98 -29.54 -1.56
C LEU A 184 11.68 -29.53 -3.06
N ARG A 185 12.09 -28.47 -3.78
CA ARG A 185 12.00 -28.40 -5.25
C ARG A 185 12.65 -29.60 -5.91
N LEU A 186 13.91 -29.89 -5.56
CA LEU A 186 14.67 -30.98 -6.18
C LEU A 186 14.05 -32.35 -5.90
N SER A 187 13.59 -32.57 -4.66
CA SER A 187 12.97 -33.84 -4.27
C SER A 187 11.64 -34.13 -4.99
N ASN A 188 10.92 -33.07 -5.37
CA ASN A 188 9.64 -33.18 -6.07
C ASN A 188 9.74 -32.93 -7.59
N ASN A 189 10.95 -32.68 -8.11
CA ASN A 189 11.20 -32.28 -9.50
C ASN A 189 10.31 -31.10 -9.94
N ALA A 190 10.20 -30.08 -9.10
CA ALA A 190 9.29 -28.97 -9.33
C ALA A 190 9.85 -27.96 -10.35
N THR A 191 8.99 -27.43 -11.22
CA THR A 191 9.31 -26.43 -12.24
C THR A 191 9.42 -25.03 -11.66
N ASP A 192 10.08 -24.12 -12.38
CA ASP A 192 10.23 -22.72 -11.94
C ASP A 192 8.88 -22.01 -11.83
N GLN A 193 7.93 -22.36 -12.69
CA GLN A 193 6.54 -21.94 -12.57
C GLN A 193 5.89 -22.41 -11.24
N GLN A 194 6.09 -23.67 -10.84
CA GLN A 194 5.54 -24.18 -9.57
C GLN A 194 6.17 -23.48 -8.35
N ILE A 195 7.49 -23.24 -8.39
CA ILE A 195 8.21 -22.46 -7.38
C ILE A 195 7.60 -21.06 -7.26
N ARG A 196 7.53 -20.34 -8.39
CA ARG A 196 7.04 -18.97 -8.47
C ARG A 196 5.62 -18.87 -7.93
N ARG A 197 4.78 -19.88 -8.21
CA ARG A 197 3.43 -20.01 -7.63
C ARG A 197 3.47 -20.11 -6.11
N ALA A 198 4.26 -21.03 -5.57
CA ALA A 198 4.32 -21.27 -4.14
C ALA A 198 4.81 -20.02 -3.39
N ILE A 199 5.80 -19.30 -3.94
CA ILE A 199 6.29 -18.04 -3.39
C ILE A 199 5.18 -16.98 -3.41
N ALA A 200 4.56 -16.74 -4.56
CA ALA A 200 3.46 -15.76 -4.68
C ALA A 200 2.34 -16.05 -3.67
N VAL A 201 1.96 -17.32 -3.53
CA VAL A 201 0.90 -17.76 -2.60
C VAL A 201 1.29 -17.57 -1.14
N ALA A 202 2.53 -17.89 -0.76
CA ALA A 202 2.99 -17.73 0.62
C ALA A 202 2.99 -16.26 1.05
N PHE A 203 3.53 -15.36 0.21
CA PHE A 203 3.61 -13.93 0.50
C PHE A 203 2.21 -13.28 0.56
N THR A 204 1.37 -13.51 -0.44
CA THR A 204 0.01 -12.95 -0.45
C THR A 204 -0.85 -13.52 0.68
N LYS A 205 -0.69 -14.79 1.06
CA LYS A 205 -1.34 -15.38 2.24
C LYS A 205 -0.89 -14.72 3.53
N ARG A 206 0.41 -14.42 3.69
CA ARG A 206 0.92 -13.68 4.86
C ARG A 206 0.37 -12.26 4.91
N ILE A 207 0.45 -11.53 3.80
CA ILE A 207 0.00 -10.13 3.72
C ILE A 207 -1.50 -10.04 4.01
N SER A 208 -2.30 -10.97 3.47
CA SER A 208 -3.73 -11.02 3.75
C SER A 208 -4.02 -11.32 5.22
N GLN A 209 -3.24 -12.19 5.88
CA GLN A 209 -3.37 -12.43 7.32
C GLN A 209 -3.06 -11.15 8.13
N LEU A 210 -2.01 -10.41 7.76
CA LEU A 210 -1.66 -9.14 8.41
C LEU A 210 -2.77 -8.08 8.23
N VAL A 211 -3.38 -8.01 7.05
CA VAL A 211 -4.49 -7.07 6.78
C VAL A 211 -5.78 -7.48 7.50
N GLU A 212 -6.16 -8.75 7.43
CA GLU A 212 -7.44 -9.22 7.93
C GLU A 212 -7.44 -9.45 9.44
N ASN A 213 -6.40 -10.09 9.98
CA ASN A 213 -6.34 -10.48 11.39
C ASN A 213 -5.72 -9.37 12.24
N ASP A 214 -4.60 -8.81 11.77
CA ASP A 214 -3.83 -7.81 12.53
C ASP A 214 -4.26 -6.37 12.21
N LYS A 215 -5.24 -6.20 11.31
CA LYS A 215 -5.83 -4.91 10.89
C LYS A 215 -4.78 -3.90 10.38
N LEU A 216 -3.68 -4.39 9.82
CA LEU A 216 -2.67 -3.55 9.20
C LEU A 216 -3.15 -3.03 7.85
N GLU A 217 -2.71 -1.82 7.52
CA GLU A 217 -2.86 -1.28 6.17
C GLU A 217 -2.07 -2.14 5.17
N ALA A 218 -2.59 -2.31 3.95
CA ALA A 218 -1.99 -3.20 2.94
C ALA A 218 -0.53 -2.85 2.63
N SER A 219 -0.19 -1.55 2.56
CA SER A 219 1.19 -1.09 2.36
C SER A 219 2.13 -1.50 3.50
N LYS A 220 1.71 -1.31 4.76
CA LYS A 220 2.49 -1.75 5.94
C LYS A 220 2.62 -3.27 6.01
N ALA A 221 1.55 -3.99 5.69
CA ALA A 221 1.54 -5.45 5.64
C ALA A 221 2.50 -5.99 4.57
N ALA A 222 2.51 -5.37 3.37
CA ALA A 222 3.45 -5.70 2.31
C ALA A 222 4.89 -5.40 2.72
N ALA A 223 5.16 -4.20 3.26
CA ALA A 223 6.47 -3.80 3.75
C ALA A 223 7.00 -4.76 4.83
N GLN A 224 6.14 -5.19 5.76
CA GLN A 224 6.51 -6.16 6.78
C GLN A 224 6.82 -7.55 6.19
N ALA A 225 6.01 -8.05 5.25
CA ALA A 225 6.22 -9.37 4.67
C ALA A 225 7.48 -9.43 3.80
N PHE A 226 7.71 -8.41 2.97
CA PHE A 226 8.91 -8.32 2.13
C PHE A 226 10.15 -7.82 2.88
N GLY A 227 9.99 -7.24 4.06
CA GLY A 227 11.07 -6.80 4.94
C GLY A 227 11.65 -7.90 5.84
N VAL A 228 11.15 -9.14 5.75
CA VAL A 228 11.76 -10.28 6.46
C VAL A 228 13.17 -10.53 5.91
N SER A 229 14.11 -10.86 6.81
CA SER A 229 15.53 -10.96 6.48
C SER A 229 15.76 -11.92 5.30
N GLY A 230 16.41 -11.42 4.24
CA GLY A 230 16.75 -12.17 3.03
C GLY A 230 15.60 -12.40 2.04
N ALA A 231 14.38 -11.92 2.32
CA ALA A 231 13.21 -12.13 1.46
C ALA A 231 13.38 -11.49 0.08
N ASP A 232 13.98 -10.30 0.02
CA ASP A 232 14.32 -9.56 -1.21
C ASP A 232 15.21 -10.40 -2.12
N ARG A 233 16.34 -10.90 -1.59
CA ARG A 233 17.31 -11.71 -2.32
C ARG A 233 16.75 -13.09 -2.65
N PHE A 234 15.89 -13.63 -1.80
CA PHE A 234 15.20 -14.88 -2.08
C PHE A 234 14.26 -14.74 -3.28
N ILE A 235 13.41 -13.71 -3.31
CA ILE A 235 12.48 -13.49 -4.43
C ILE A 235 13.26 -13.22 -5.73
N LYS A 236 14.27 -12.32 -5.69
CA LYS A 236 15.12 -12.03 -6.86
C LYS A 236 15.74 -13.30 -7.43
N ASN A 237 16.39 -14.11 -6.61
CA ASN A 237 17.14 -15.27 -7.13
C ASN A 237 16.29 -16.51 -7.41
N VAL A 238 15.13 -16.64 -6.75
CA VAL A 238 14.37 -17.89 -6.74
C VAL A 238 13.03 -17.77 -7.45
N ALA A 239 12.31 -16.67 -7.22
CA ALA A 239 11.11 -16.41 -8.00
C ALA A 239 11.50 -15.91 -9.38
N ILE A 240 12.26 -14.81 -9.47
CA ILE A 240 12.59 -14.18 -10.75
C ILE A 240 13.70 -14.93 -11.48
N GLY A 241 14.78 -15.26 -10.77
CA GLY A 241 15.97 -15.89 -11.33
C GLY A 241 17.11 -14.88 -11.49
N ASP A 242 18.35 -15.36 -11.51
CA ASP A 242 19.55 -14.52 -11.53
C ASP A 242 19.66 -13.65 -12.80
N GLU A 243 19.04 -14.09 -13.90
CA GLU A 243 19.00 -13.36 -15.18
C GLU A 243 17.95 -12.25 -15.19
N GLY A 244 17.03 -12.21 -14.21
CA GLY A 244 16.03 -11.15 -14.12
C GLY A 244 15.04 -11.13 -15.28
N LEU A 245 14.80 -12.27 -15.95
CA LEU A 245 14.06 -12.28 -17.20
C LEU A 245 12.68 -11.64 -17.07
N GLU A 246 12.37 -10.86 -18.07
CA GLU A 246 11.16 -10.08 -18.21
C GLU A 246 9.87 -10.94 -18.14
N ASP A 247 9.86 -12.09 -18.83
CA ASP A 247 8.75 -13.07 -18.80
C ASP A 247 8.51 -13.63 -17.40
N ASP A 248 9.59 -13.87 -16.67
CA ASP A 248 9.55 -14.39 -15.32
C ASP A 248 8.93 -13.36 -14.37
N GLN A 249 9.35 -12.10 -14.48
CA GLN A 249 8.75 -10.99 -13.73
C GLN A 249 7.23 -10.89 -13.96
N VAL A 250 6.79 -10.94 -15.22
CA VAL A 250 5.35 -10.93 -15.57
C VAL A 250 4.60 -12.14 -15.00
N ASP A 251 5.16 -13.34 -15.14
CA ASP A 251 4.57 -14.56 -14.58
C ASP A 251 4.43 -14.46 -13.05
N PHE A 252 5.32 -13.74 -12.36
CA PHE A 252 5.22 -13.53 -10.91
C PHE A 252 4.05 -12.61 -10.57
N ILE A 253 3.92 -11.48 -11.28
CA ILE A 253 2.80 -10.53 -11.09
C ILE A 253 1.47 -11.24 -11.36
N TYR A 254 1.39 -12.01 -12.44
CA TYR A 254 0.19 -12.77 -12.78
C TYR A 254 -0.21 -13.77 -11.67
N ARG A 255 0.76 -14.47 -11.08
CA ARG A 255 0.50 -15.41 -9.96
C ARG A 255 0.03 -14.69 -8.70
N LEU A 256 0.58 -13.52 -8.40
CA LEU A 256 0.11 -12.68 -7.29
C LEU A 256 -1.35 -12.26 -7.51
N GLN A 257 -1.69 -11.76 -8.69
CA GLN A 257 -3.05 -11.38 -9.07
C GLN A 257 -4.01 -12.56 -8.96
N LYS A 258 -3.68 -13.71 -9.58
CA LYS A 258 -4.50 -14.92 -9.60
C LYS A 258 -4.89 -15.40 -8.22
N ASP A 259 -3.95 -15.37 -7.30
CA ASP A 259 -4.19 -15.84 -5.94
C ASP A 259 -4.91 -14.79 -5.07
N LEU A 260 -4.82 -13.51 -5.41
CA LEU A 260 -5.55 -12.43 -4.73
C LEU A 260 -7.03 -12.34 -5.13
N VAL A 261 -7.45 -12.95 -6.25
CA VAL A 261 -8.88 -13.08 -6.62
C VAL A 261 -9.71 -13.71 -5.51
N HIS A 262 -9.11 -14.63 -4.74
CA HIS A 262 -9.79 -15.38 -3.70
C HIS A 262 -9.65 -14.76 -2.30
N ARG A 263 -9.12 -13.53 -2.19
CA ARG A 263 -8.83 -12.90 -0.89
C ARG A 263 -9.58 -11.59 -0.71
N ASN A 264 -9.93 -11.29 0.54
CA ASN A 264 -10.52 -9.99 0.83
C ASN A 264 -9.46 -8.91 0.63
N ASN A 265 -9.91 -7.73 0.18
CA ASN A 265 -9.03 -6.62 -0.15
C ASN A 265 -7.98 -6.95 -1.23
N GLY A 266 -8.18 -8.01 -2.03
CA GLY A 266 -7.21 -8.47 -3.03
C GLY A 266 -6.71 -7.36 -3.95
N ALA A 267 -7.59 -6.46 -4.40
CA ALA A 267 -7.19 -5.34 -5.25
C ALA A 267 -6.26 -4.33 -4.56
N VAL A 268 -6.56 -3.99 -3.31
CA VAL A 268 -5.74 -3.07 -2.51
C VAL A 268 -4.41 -3.72 -2.16
N ILE A 269 -4.42 -5.02 -1.85
CA ILE A 269 -3.21 -5.80 -1.57
C ILE A 269 -2.33 -5.89 -2.81
N LEU A 270 -2.89 -6.15 -4.00
CA LEU A 270 -2.11 -6.23 -5.23
C LEU A 270 -1.39 -4.90 -5.50
N ALA A 271 -2.11 -3.79 -5.45
CA ALA A 271 -1.51 -2.46 -5.65
C ALA A 271 -0.37 -2.19 -4.66
N ALA A 272 -0.55 -2.52 -3.37
CA ALA A 272 0.48 -2.37 -2.36
C ALA A 272 1.71 -3.29 -2.60
N ILE A 273 1.49 -4.52 -3.07
CA ILE A 273 2.57 -5.45 -3.42
C ILE A 273 3.33 -4.92 -4.64
N SER A 274 2.65 -4.50 -5.70
CA SER A 274 3.27 -3.97 -6.92
C SER A 274 4.19 -2.79 -6.60
N GLN A 275 3.69 -1.82 -5.84
CA GLN A 275 4.48 -0.68 -5.38
C GLN A 275 5.71 -1.12 -4.57
N ARG A 276 5.52 -2.08 -3.63
CA ARG A 276 6.62 -2.52 -2.78
C ARG A 276 7.70 -3.28 -3.55
N LEU A 277 7.31 -4.13 -4.50
CA LEU A 277 8.25 -4.89 -5.33
C LEU A 277 9.04 -3.98 -6.27
N TYR A 278 8.40 -2.93 -6.81
CA TYR A 278 9.07 -1.89 -7.58
C TYR A 278 10.08 -1.11 -6.73
N GLN A 279 9.68 -0.61 -5.56
CA GLN A 279 10.57 0.13 -4.64
C GLN A 279 11.80 -0.67 -4.18
N MET A 280 11.67 -1.99 -4.10
CA MET A 280 12.78 -2.89 -3.74
C MET A 280 13.62 -3.30 -4.94
N GLU A 281 13.33 -2.75 -6.12
CA GLU A 281 13.94 -3.09 -7.41
C GLU A 281 13.92 -4.60 -7.67
N ILE A 282 12.85 -5.28 -7.24
CA ILE A 282 12.65 -6.72 -7.49
C ILE A 282 12.01 -6.94 -8.85
N LEU A 283 11.07 -6.05 -9.20
CA LEU A 283 10.39 -6.04 -10.47
C LEU A 283 10.61 -4.68 -11.13
N GLU A 284 10.95 -4.72 -12.41
CA GLU A 284 11.24 -3.57 -13.24
C GLU A 284 9.95 -2.98 -13.84
N GLU A 285 10.03 -1.74 -14.31
CA GLU A 285 8.90 -1.00 -14.85
C GLU A 285 8.27 -1.72 -16.04
N GLU A 286 9.10 -2.18 -16.96
CA GLU A 286 8.74 -2.88 -18.18
C GLU A 286 7.91 -4.14 -17.86
N ALA A 287 8.19 -4.82 -16.75
CA ALA A 287 7.41 -5.96 -16.30
C ALA A 287 5.99 -5.60 -15.90
N PHE A 288 5.80 -4.49 -15.18
CA PHE A 288 4.47 -4.03 -14.80
C PHE A 288 3.67 -3.55 -16.01
N GLU A 289 4.32 -2.85 -16.94
CA GLU A 289 3.66 -2.33 -18.13
C GLU A 289 3.18 -3.42 -19.09
N ARG A 290 4.04 -4.42 -19.35
CA ARG A 290 3.68 -5.55 -20.21
C ARG A 290 2.61 -6.40 -19.58
N TRP A 291 2.72 -6.74 -18.29
CA TRP A 291 1.67 -7.47 -17.59
C TRP A 291 0.33 -6.73 -17.71
N TRP A 292 0.32 -5.41 -17.54
CA TRP A 292 -0.90 -4.61 -17.66
C TRP A 292 -1.48 -4.67 -19.08
N THR A 293 -0.64 -4.48 -20.09
CA THR A 293 -1.01 -4.48 -21.51
C THR A 293 -1.53 -5.85 -21.95
N GLU A 294 -0.87 -6.93 -21.55
CA GLU A 294 -1.31 -8.30 -21.80
C GLU A 294 -2.70 -8.54 -21.20
N CYS A 295 -2.94 -8.08 -19.97
CA CYS A 295 -4.25 -8.20 -19.34
C CYS A 295 -5.34 -7.37 -20.04
N GLU A 296 -5.03 -6.15 -20.52
CA GLU A 296 -5.97 -5.33 -21.31
C GLU A 296 -6.28 -5.90 -22.69
N GLY A 297 -5.34 -6.60 -23.31
CA GLY A 297 -5.50 -7.24 -24.61
C GLY A 297 -6.35 -8.52 -24.59
N LEU A 298 -6.71 -9.05 -23.42
CA LEU A 298 -7.56 -10.23 -23.30
C LEU A 298 -9.03 -9.88 -23.54
N GLU A 299 -9.60 -10.37 -24.65
CA GLU A 299 -11.01 -10.16 -25.00
C GLU A 299 -11.99 -10.71 -23.94
N ASP A 300 -11.64 -11.85 -23.33
CA ASP A 300 -12.43 -12.55 -22.31
C ASP A 300 -11.62 -12.72 -21.00
N GLU A 301 -11.12 -11.62 -20.42
CA GLU A 301 -10.47 -11.65 -19.09
C GLU A 301 -11.47 -12.08 -18.01
N ASP A 302 -11.04 -12.94 -17.07
CA ASP A 302 -11.83 -13.28 -15.89
C ASP A 302 -12.17 -12.02 -15.07
N GLU A 303 -13.46 -11.81 -14.77
CA GLU A 303 -13.96 -10.63 -14.05
C GLU A 303 -13.30 -10.48 -12.66
N GLY A 304 -12.94 -11.59 -12.01
CA GLY A 304 -12.22 -11.58 -10.75
C GLY A 304 -10.81 -11.04 -10.90
N MET A 305 -10.08 -11.50 -11.92
CA MET A 305 -8.74 -11.03 -12.28
C MET A 305 -8.76 -9.52 -12.57
N LYS A 306 -9.70 -9.07 -13.41
CA LYS A 306 -9.86 -7.66 -13.77
C LYS A 306 -10.10 -6.79 -12.53
N LYS A 307 -11.05 -7.18 -11.68
CA LYS A 307 -11.38 -6.47 -10.45
C LYS A 307 -10.19 -6.35 -9.49
N VAL A 308 -9.35 -7.39 -9.40
CA VAL A 308 -8.16 -7.35 -8.54
C VAL A 308 -7.10 -6.38 -9.07
N ARG A 309 -6.90 -6.29 -10.39
CA ARG A 309 -5.90 -5.36 -10.94
C ARG A 309 -6.37 -3.89 -11.02
N GLU A 310 -7.66 -3.61 -10.94
CA GLU A 310 -8.22 -2.25 -11.05
C GLU A 310 -7.50 -1.19 -10.19
N LYS A 311 -7.18 -1.53 -8.93
CA LYS A 311 -6.51 -0.58 -8.02
C LYS A 311 -5.04 -0.33 -8.36
N THR A 312 -4.42 -1.25 -9.10
CA THR A 312 -3.04 -1.09 -9.58
C THR A 312 -2.96 -0.13 -10.77
N ALA A 313 -4.07 0.19 -11.45
CA ALA A 313 -4.09 1.11 -12.59
C ALA A 313 -3.45 2.47 -12.29
N VAL A 314 -3.66 3.01 -11.08
CA VAL A 314 -3.08 4.30 -10.66
C VAL A 314 -1.55 4.23 -10.60
N PHE A 315 -1.00 3.09 -10.17
CA PHE A 315 0.44 2.86 -10.15
C PHE A 315 1.00 2.72 -11.57
N ILE A 316 0.30 2.01 -12.46
CA ILE A 316 0.70 1.90 -13.88
C ILE A 316 0.69 3.25 -14.58
N GLU A 317 -0.35 4.06 -14.36
CA GLU A 317 -0.42 5.41 -14.93
C GLU A 317 0.72 6.31 -14.43
N TRP A 318 1.11 6.16 -13.17
CA TRP A 318 2.26 6.89 -12.62
C TRP A 318 3.58 6.49 -13.27
N LEU A 319 3.82 5.19 -13.52
CA LEU A 319 5.02 4.71 -14.22
C LEU A 319 5.14 5.37 -15.61
N ARG A 320 4.08 5.28 -16.42
CA ARG A 320 4.00 5.87 -17.77
C ARG A 320 4.29 7.38 -17.81
N GLN A 321 3.84 8.12 -16.80
CA GLN A 321 4.07 9.55 -16.71
C GLN A 321 5.53 9.88 -16.37
N ALA A 322 6.16 9.09 -15.50
CA ALA A 322 7.56 9.28 -15.11
C ALA A 322 8.52 9.04 -16.29
N GLU A 323 8.22 8.07 -17.15
CA GLU A 323 8.99 7.82 -18.38
C GLU A 323 8.91 9.01 -19.34
N SER A 324 7.69 9.54 -19.57
CA SER A 324 7.44 10.64 -20.51
C SER A 324 8.15 11.96 -20.15
N GLU A 325 8.34 12.25 -18.85
CA GLU A 325 9.06 13.46 -18.41
C GLU A 325 10.58 13.34 -18.63
N SER A 326 11.13 12.12 -18.58
CA SER A 326 12.57 11.87 -18.71
C SER A 326 13.08 11.96 -20.16
N GLU A 327 12.24 11.65 -21.15
CA GLU A 327 12.60 11.77 -22.57
C GLU A 327 12.52 13.20 -23.13
N SER A 328 11.91 14.14 -22.40
CA SER A 328 11.67 15.51 -22.87
C SER A 328 12.82 16.50 -22.62
N GLY A 329 14.00 16.01 -22.21
CA GLY A 329 15.14 16.81 -21.76
C GLY A 329 16.35 16.93 -22.71
N GLU A 330 16.34 16.30 -23.89
CA GLU A 330 17.47 16.31 -24.83
C GLU A 330 17.18 16.97 -26.19
N GLU A 331 16.65 18.19 -26.21
CA GLU A 331 16.72 19.07 -27.40
C GLU A 331 16.85 20.55 -27.01
N ASP A 332 18.03 20.98 -26.56
CA ASP A 332 18.59 22.30 -26.94
C ASP A 332 20.00 22.51 -26.36
N SER A 333 21.03 22.30 -27.19
CA SER A 333 22.26 23.09 -27.14
C SER A 333 23.10 22.89 -28.41
N ASP A 334 23.19 23.97 -29.18
CA ASP A 334 24.00 24.23 -30.40
C ASP A 334 25.42 23.64 -30.45
#